data_AF-A0A7S0AHV0-F1
#
_entry.id   AF-A0A7S0AHV0-F1
#
_cell.length_a   1.000
_cell.length_b   1.000
_cell.length_c   1.000
_cell.angle_alpha   90.00
_cell.angle_beta   90.00
_cell.angle_gamma   90.00
#
_symmetry.space_group_name_H-M   'P 1'
#
loop_
_entity.id
_entity.type
_entity.pdbx_description
1 polymer ?
#
loop_
_entity_poly.entity_id
_entity_poly.type
_entity_poly.pdbx_seq_one_letter_code
_entity_poly.pdbx_strand_id
1 'polypeptide(L)'
;VGPRMNCKNVVLSPGVGWEDEVGGDIKGYEHALTQRAIPFLKEKDPDLLLVACGFDALEEDGTSKLCLQPGDYRKIGEELKKAFGNRVVFGLEGGYCWADGSTVLGDSVLELSRAWE
;
A
#
# COMPACT_ATOMS: atom_id res chain seq x y z
N VAL A 1 -22.79 -12.55 18.93
CA VAL A 1 -22.02 -11.51 18.23
C VAL A 1 -21.53 -12.13 16.93
N GLY A 2 -22.18 -11.82 15.80
CA GLY A 2 -21.88 -12.44 14.52
C GLY A 2 -20.54 -11.99 13.92
N PRO A 3 -20.08 -12.62 12.82
CA PRO A 3 -18.86 -12.20 12.14
C PRO A 3 -18.97 -10.73 11.71
N ARG A 4 -17.98 -9.91 12.04
CA ARG A 4 -17.93 -8.50 11.64
C ARG A 4 -17.66 -8.42 10.13
N MET A 5 -18.72 -8.38 9.33
CA MET A 5 -18.69 -8.40 7.85
C MET A 5 -18.09 -7.14 7.19
N ASN A 6 -17.53 -6.21 7.96
CA ASN A 6 -17.01 -4.92 7.49
C ASN A 6 -15.51 -4.76 7.70
N CYS A 7 -14.79 -5.82 8.08
CA CYS A 7 -13.34 -5.79 8.24
C CYS A 7 -12.70 -6.91 7.42
N LYS A 8 -11.66 -6.58 6.66
CA LYS A 8 -10.85 -7.53 5.92
C LYS A 8 -9.38 -7.25 6.16
N ASN A 9 -8.71 -8.17 6.84
CA ASN A 9 -7.27 -8.17 6.99
C ASN A 9 -6.66 -8.98 5.84
N VAL A 10 -5.67 -8.41 5.13
CA VAL A 10 -4.88 -9.12 4.13
C VAL A 10 -3.46 -9.23 4.69
N VAL A 11 -3.08 -10.45 5.09
CA VAL A 11 -1.77 -10.72 5.72
C VAL A 11 -0.76 -11.04 4.63
N LEU A 12 0.42 -10.42 4.69
CA LEU A 12 1.55 -10.65 3.78
C LEU A 12 2.68 -11.36 4.51
N SER A 13 3.39 -12.23 3.79
CA SER A 13 4.59 -12.89 4.30
C SER A 13 5.78 -11.91 4.36
N PRO A 14 6.75 -12.13 5.26
CA PRO A 14 8.04 -11.45 5.20
C PRO A 14 8.70 -11.58 3.83
N GLY A 15 9.42 -10.55 3.40
CA GLY A 15 10.14 -10.50 2.12
C GLY A 15 9.27 -10.14 0.91
N VAL A 16 8.01 -9.77 1.12
CA VAL A 16 7.11 -9.41 0.01
C VAL A 16 7.34 -7.96 -0.44
N GLY A 17 7.80 -7.78 -1.68
CA GLY A 17 7.74 -6.57 -2.47
C GLY A 17 6.49 -6.49 -3.36
N TRP A 18 6.52 -5.67 -4.41
CA TRP A 18 5.34 -5.42 -5.26
C TRP A 18 4.87 -6.64 -6.06
N GLU A 19 5.78 -7.26 -6.81
CA GLU A 19 5.54 -8.40 -7.72
C GLU A 19 6.11 -9.73 -7.18
N ASP A 20 6.69 -9.73 -5.97
CA ASP A 20 7.46 -10.87 -5.48
C ASP A 20 6.66 -12.18 -5.35
N GLU A 21 7.36 -13.28 -5.64
CA GLU A 21 6.91 -14.66 -5.45
C GLU A 21 7.65 -15.31 -4.27
N VAL A 22 7.12 -15.16 -3.05
CA VAL A 22 7.67 -15.85 -1.88
C VAL A 22 6.81 -17.07 -1.55
N GLY A 23 7.35 -18.29 -1.72
CA GLY A 23 6.79 -19.51 -1.14
C GLY A 23 5.68 -20.24 -1.91
N GLY A 24 5.52 -19.99 -3.22
CA GLY A 24 4.83 -20.94 -4.12
C GLY A 24 3.32 -20.79 -4.34
N ASP A 25 2.64 -19.81 -3.75
CA ASP A 25 1.20 -19.55 -4.01
C ASP A 25 0.91 -18.23 -4.78
N ILE A 26 1.89 -17.32 -4.87
CA ILE A 26 1.82 -15.97 -5.49
C ILE A 26 0.73 -15.11 -4.77
N LYS A 27 0.98 -13.87 -4.34
CA LYS A 27 1.36 -12.73 -5.17
C LYS A 27 1.63 -11.55 -4.26
N GLY A 28 2.68 -10.79 -4.57
CA GLY A 28 3.15 -9.65 -3.80
C GLY A 28 2.11 -8.56 -3.54
N TYR A 29 2.57 -7.41 -3.08
CA TYR A 29 1.70 -6.33 -2.64
C TYR A 29 0.62 -5.96 -3.67
N GLU A 30 0.93 -6.04 -4.97
CA GLU A 30 -0.01 -5.76 -6.06
C GLU A 30 -1.30 -6.61 -5.95
N HIS A 31 -1.20 -7.91 -5.75
CA HIS A 31 -2.37 -8.77 -5.72
C HIS A 31 -3.18 -8.61 -4.44
N ALA A 32 -2.49 -8.40 -3.33
CA ALA A 32 -3.13 -8.07 -2.07
C ALA A 32 -3.95 -6.79 -2.19
N LEU A 33 -3.44 -5.79 -2.91
CA LEU A 33 -4.16 -4.56 -3.20
C LEU A 33 -5.30 -4.79 -4.20
N THR A 34 -4.99 -5.29 -5.40
CA THR A 34 -5.89 -5.30 -6.56
C THR A 34 -6.94 -6.40 -6.53
N GLN A 35 -6.61 -7.59 -5.99
CA GLN A 35 -7.51 -8.74 -5.99
C GLN A 35 -8.16 -8.99 -4.63
N ARG A 36 -7.65 -8.38 -3.55
CA ARG A 36 -8.15 -8.62 -2.19
C ARG A 36 -8.72 -7.36 -1.54
N ALA A 37 -7.94 -6.30 -1.40
CA ALA A 37 -8.34 -5.10 -0.67
C ALA A 37 -9.32 -4.23 -1.47
N ILE A 38 -8.97 -3.81 -2.69
CA ILE A 38 -9.79 -2.94 -3.53
C ILE A 38 -11.18 -3.54 -3.79
N PRO A 39 -11.34 -4.83 -4.18
CA PRO A 39 -12.67 -5.41 -4.39
C PRO A 39 -13.55 -5.39 -3.16
N PHE A 40 -12.97 -5.62 -1.98
CA PHE A 40 -13.69 -5.54 -0.71
C PHE A 40 -14.15 -4.12 -0.39
N LEU A 41 -13.26 -3.14 -0.56
CA LEU A 41 -13.59 -1.73 -0.34
C LEU A 41 -14.69 -1.24 -1.30
N LYS A 42 -14.68 -1.72 -2.55
CA LYS A 42 -15.69 -1.35 -3.55
C LYS A 42 -17.05 -2.02 -3.36
N GLU A 43 -17.15 -3.10 -2.57
CA GLU A 43 -18.41 -3.84 -2.37
C GLU A 43 -19.55 -2.95 -1.84
N LYS A 44 -19.20 -1.90 -1.09
CA LYS A 44 -20.17 -0.97 -0.47
C LYS A 44 -20.29 0.38 -1.19
N ASP A 45 -19.65 0.53 -2.35
CA ASP A 45 -19.63 1.76 -3.14
C ASP A 45 -19.38 3.04 -2.30
N PRO A 46 -18.21 3.17 -1.66
CA PRO A 46 -17.96 4.28 -0.75
C PRO A 46 -17.87 5.62 -1.50
N ASP A 47 -18.39 6.69 -0.88
CA ASP A 47 -18.28 8.06 -1.37
C ASP A 47 -16.86 8.63 -1.25
N LEU A 48 -16.07 8.13 -0.29
CA LEU A 48 -14.72 8.60 0.02
C LEU A 48 -13.86 7.44 0.54
N LEU A 49 -12.62 7.34 0.06
CA LEU A 49 -11.59 6.47 0.60
C LEU A 49 -10.65 7.27 1.52
N LEU A 50 -10.47 6.81 2.75
CA LEU A 50 -9.45 7.29 3.67
C LEU A 50 -8.31 6.28 3.72
N VAL A 51 -7.09 6.73 3.47
CA VAL A 51 -5.88 5.90 3.48
C VAL A 51 -4.98 6.35 4.61
N ALA A 52 -4.89 5.51 5.65
CA ALA A 52 -3.81 5.57 6.63
C ALA A 52 -2.51 5.12 5.94
N CYS A 53 -1.71 6.09 5.51
CA CYS A 53 -0.63 5.93 4.54
C CYS A 53 0.73 5.83 5.26
N GLY A 54 1.11 4.59 5.60
CA GLY A 54 2.44 4.27 6.11
C GLY A 54 3.43 3.97 4.98
N PHE A 55 4.68 4.36 5.19
CA PHE A 55 5.83 4.11 4.33
C PHE A 55 6.85 3.15 4.97
N ASP A 56 6.51 2.56 6.11
CA ASP A 56 7.34 1.59 6.85
C ASP A 56 7.41 0.20 6.19
N ALA A 57 6.63 -0.01 5.11
CA ALA A 57 6.73 -1.17 4.22
C ALA A 57 7.93 -1.12 3.26
N LEU A 58 8.67 -0.01 3.24
CA LEU A 58 9.92 0.12 2.48
C LEU A 58 10.97 -0.87 2.99
N GLU A 59 11.72 -1.47 2.06
CA GLU A 59 12.81 -2.40 2.42
C GLU A 59 13.85 -1.75 3.36
N GLU A 60 14.20 -0.49 3.09
CA GLU A 60 15.20 0.26 3.85
C GLU A 60 14.72 0.68 5.25
N ASP A 61 13.40 0.72 5.47
CA ASP A 61 12.83 1.13 6.75
C ASP A 61 13.17 0.14 7.88
N GLY A 62 13.12 -1.15 7.58
CA GLY A 62 13.49 -2.23 8.51
C GLY A 62 12.56 -2.42 9.72
N THR A 63 11.56 -1.56 9.95
CA THR A 63 10.58 -1.77 11.03
C THR A 63 9.47 -2.74 10.63
N SER A 64 9.16 -2.84 9.34
CA SER A 64 8.35 -3.92 8.79
C SER A 64 9.22 -5.07 8.25
N LYS A 65 8.57 -6.10 7.70
CA LYS A 65 9.23 -7.21 7.01
C LYS A 65 8.90 -7.24 5.52
N LEU A 66 8.41 -6.13 4.97
CA LEU A 66 8.11 -6.01 3.54
C LEU A 66 9.30 -5.39 2.80
N CYS A 67 9.32 -5.56 1.49
CA CYS A 67 10.43 -5.16 0.63
C CYS A 67 9.96 -4.21 -0.48
N LEU A 68 9.03 -3.29 -0.18
CA LEU A 68 8.59 -2.30 -1.17
C LEU A 68 9.73 -1.34 -1.50
N GLN A 69 9.72 -0.85 -2.73
CA GLN A 69 10.61 0.19 -3.23
C GLN A 69 9.83 1.49 -3.44
N PRO A 70 10.50 2.67 -3.51
CA PRO A 70 9.81 3.94 -3.71
C PRO A 70 8.85 3.96 -4.91
N GLY A 71 9.25 3.38 -6.04
CA GLY A 71 8.41 3.28 -7.24
C GLY A 71 7.16 2.43 -7.08
N ASP A 72 7.09 1.56 -6.08
CA ASP A 72 5.88 0.77 -5.82
C ASP A 72 4.76 1.62 -5.21
N TYR A 73 5.10 2.70 -4.49
CA TYR A 73 4.10 3.64 -3.97
C TYR A 73 3.38 4.41 -5.07
N ARG A 74 4.05 4.68 -6.20
CA ARG A 74 3.37 5.19 -7.40
C ARG A 74 2.33 4.21 -7.91
N LYS A 75 2.68 2.93 -8.01
CA LYS A 75 1.75 1.89 -8.48
C LYS A 75 0.57 1.72 -7.52
N ILE A 76 0.80 1.82 -6.20
CA ILE A 76 -0.27 1.88 -5.19
C ILE A 76 -1.21 3.06 -5.50
N GLY A 77 -0.65 4.26 -5.67
CA GLY A 77 -1.42 5.46 -6.01
C GLY A 77 -2.23 5.30 -7.29
N GLU A 78 -1.64 4.75 -8.35
CA GLU A 78 -2.27 4.52 -9.65
C GLU A 78 -3.47 3.54 -9.54
N GLU A 79 -3.32 2.43 -8.81
CA GLU A 79 -4.42 1.49 -8.60
C GLU A 79 -5.54 2.08 -7.72
N LEU A 80 -5.20 2.90 -6.72
CA LEU A 80 -6.20 3.63 -5.92
C LEU A 80 -6.94 4.69 -6.74
N LYS A 81 -6.23 5.50 -7.54
CA LYS A 81 -6.84 6.49 -8.44
C LYS A 81 -7.74 5.81 -9.47
N LYS A 82 -7.31 4.71 -10.05
CA LYS A 82 -8.12 3.90 -10.98
C LYS A 82 -9.39 3.36 -10.32
N ALA A 83 -9.31 2.95 -9.05
CA ALA A 83 -10.45 2.36 -8.34
C ALA A 83 -11.44 3.39 -7.78
N PHE A 84 -10.96 4.54 -7.28
CA PHE A 84 -11.74 5.52 -6.50
C PHE A 84 -11.75 6.93 -7.10
N GLY A 85 -10.95 7.20 -8.13
CA GLY A 85 -10.82 8.51 -8.77
C GLY A 85 -10.15 9.53 -7.85
N ASN A 86 -10.72 10.73 -7.77
CA ASN A 86 -10.24 11.81 -6.91
C ASN A 86 -10.88 11.80 -5.50
N ARG A 87 -11.56 10.71 -5.13
CA ARG A 87 -12.25 10.56 -3.84
C ARG A 87 -11.36 9.82 -2.84
N VAL A 88 -10.09 10.20 -2.76
CA VAL A 88 -9.08 9.58 -1.91
C VAL A 88 -8.41 10.65 -1.07
N VAL A 89 -8.30 10.42 0.23
CA VAL A 89 -7.59 11.29 1.18
C VAL A 89 -6.55 10.46 1.92
N PHE A 90 -5.31 10.93 1.91
CA PHE A 90 -4.18 10.30 2.58
C PHE A 90 -3.89 11.00 3.92
N GLY A 91 -3.80 10.22 4.99
CA GLY A 91 -3.21 10.64 6.26
C GLY A 91 -1.86 9.98 6.40
N LEU A 92 -0.79 10.75 6.63
CA LEU A 92 0.55 10.22 6.85
C LEU A 92 0.60 9.43 8.16
N GLU A 93 1.17 8.23 8.12
CA GLU A 93 1.38 7.36 9.29
C GLU A 93 2.89 7.06 9.46
N GLY A 94 3.29 5.77 9.52
CA GLY A 94 4.67 5.34 9.68
C GLY A 94 5.56 5.59 8.46
N GLY A 95 6.85 5.31 8.60
CA GLY A 95 7.90 5.62 7.62
C GLY A 95 9.08 6.29 8.31
N TYR A 96 10.17 5.54 8.43
CA TYR A 96 11.25 5.76 9.38
C TYR A 96 12.67 5.65 8.79
N CYS A 97 12.80 5.36 7.50
CA CYS A 97 14.07 5.41 6.75
C CYS A 97 14.49 6.86 6.44
N TRP A 98 15.12 7.53 7.40
CA TRP A 98 15.68 8.89 7.27
C TRP A 98 17.16 8.99 7.66
N ALA A 99 17.83 7.85 7.85
CA ALA A 99 19.23 7.83 8.27
C ALA A 99 20.18 8.34 7.17
N ASP A 100 21.27 9.00 7.59
CA ASP A 100 22.45 9.42 6.80
C ASP A 100 22.24 9.67 5.30
N GLY A 101 21.41 10.66 4.97
CA GLY A 101 21.27 11.16 3.58
C GLY A 101 20.38 10.30 2.68
N SER A 102 19.69 9.31 3.24
CA SER A 102 18.66 8.56 2.54
C SER A 102 17.51 9.46 2.09
N THR A 103 17.10 9.32 0.83
CA THR A 103 15.95 10.03 0.25
C THR A 103 14.73 9.14 0.06
N VAL A 104 14.83 7.82 0.32
CA VAL A 104 13.81 6.86 -0.11
C VAL A 104 12.44 7.14 0.50
N LEU A 105 12.34 7.62 1.73
CA LEU A 105 11.07 8.02 2.33
C LEU A 105 10.44 9.18 1.54
N GLY A 106 11.22 10.24 1.28
CA GLY A 106 10.76 11.41 0.52
C GLY A 106 10.40 11.05 -0.92
N ASP A 107 11.24 10.22 -1.56
CA ASP A 107 11.00 9.72 -2.91
C ASP A 107 9.71 8.89 -2.98
N SER A 108 9.42 8.09 -1.96
CA SER A 108 8.19 7.28 -1.90
C SER A 108 6.93 8.13 -1.76
N VAL A 109 6.98 9.19 -0.95
CA VAL A 109 5.88 10.17 -0.84
C VAL A 109 5.67 10.87 -2.18
N LEU A 110 6.77 11.26 -2.85
CA LEU A 110 6.71 11.88 -4.17
C LEU A 110 6.13 10.94 -5.22
N GLU A 111 6.60 9.69 -5.29
CA GLU A 111 6.10 8.64 -6.17
C GLU A 111 4.60 8.39 -5.97
N LEU A 112 4.12 8.31 -4.73
CA LEU A 112 2.68 8.18 -4.46
C LEU A 112 1.89 9.37 -5.03
N SER A 113 2.37 10.60 -4.81
CA SER A 113 1.68 11.82 -5.25
C SER A 113 1.59 11.95 -6.77
N ARG A 114 2.59 11.45 -7.52
CA ARG A 114 2.64 11.43 -8.99
C ARG A 114 1.48 10.69 -9.64
N ALA A 115 0.81 9.79 -8.91
CA ALA A 115 -0.42 9.19 -9.42
C ALA A 115 -1.50 10.24 -9.73
N TRP A 116 -1.50 11.41 -9.07
CA TRP A 116 -2.48 12.50 -9.26
C TRP A 116 -1.95 13.73 -10.02
N GLU A 117 -0.73 13.69 -10.53
CA GLU A 117 -0.25 14.63 -11.57
C GLU A 117 -0.98 14.39 -12.91
#